data_AF-A0AAF0DWT7-F1
#
_entry.id   AF-A0AAF0DWT7-F1
#
_cell.length_a   1.000
_cell.length_b   1.000
_cell.length_c   1.000
_cell.angle_alpha   90.00
_cell.angle_beta   90.00
_cell.angle_gamma   90.00
#
_symmetry.space_group_name_H-M   'P 1'
#
loop_
_entity.id
_entity.type
_entity.pdbx_description
1 polymer ?
#
loop_
_entity_poly.entity_id
_entity_poly.type
_entity_poly.pdbx_seq_one_letter_code
_entity_poly.pdbx_strand_id
1 'polypeptide(L)'
;MQLEALKRQAQERAAAQREEVARKIAESEAKRDEAQREAQRKQEERARWLAKERQRAQEAQRAAVRDAALAERRAAAAARTEKAAIEKAKGKERAKPPALQKAKAHAAEKRAQLTKPSDAVLTREEKRQRRMAKDLGIAFRRGAARSSAGDAVPKAPAAPASAPAPAAAGAAARRKTARELFLEQEARRKREAAQHASSDESDEDLDEYEDEDEEDTHPSLRDEIWRLFGKQRQQYMARDVESDDDMEAGAMDVLNEERRAALHARREDEREERALLEAKRQKLAARRA
;
A
#
# COMPACT_ATOMS: atom_id res chain seq x y z
N MET A 1 -38.19 -70.17 -45.98
CA MET A 1 -37.64 -68.85 -46.34
C MET A 1 -38.22 -67.71 -45.50
N GLN A 2 -39.54 -67.43 -45.50
CA GLN A 2 -40.10 -66.25 -44.78
C GLN A 2 -40.02 -66.32 -43.23
N LEU A 3 -40.22 -67.49 -42.63
CA LEU A 3 -40.15 -67.67 -41.16
C LEU A 3 -38.74 -67.47 -40.58
N GLU A 4 -37.70 -67.83 -41.31
CA GLU A 4 -36.31 -67.65 -40.87
C GLU A 4 -35.89 -66.19 -40.90
N ALA A 5 -36.36 -65.43 -41.90
CA ALA A 5 -36.15 -64.00 -41.96
C ALA A 5 -36.81 -63.27 -40.78
N LEU A 6 -38.04 -63.66 -40.41
CA LEU A 6 -38.73 -63.10 -39.24
C LEU A 6 -38.01 -63.42 -37.92
N LYS A 7 -37.45 -64.63 -37.77
CA LYS A 7 -36.66 -65.01 -36.59
C LYS A 7 -35.38 -64.18 -36.48
N ARG A 8 -34.66 -63.95 -37.59
CA ARG A 8 -33.46 -63.08 -37.61
C ARG A 8 -33.83 -61.63 -37.25
N GLN A 9 -34.89 -61.09 -37.83
CA GLN A 9 -35.36 -59.74 -37.52
C GLN A 9 -35.77 -59.58 -36.05
N ALA A 10 -36.38 -60.61 -35.44
CA ALA A 10 -36.71 -60.60 -34.02
C ALA A 10 -35.46 -60.66 -33.13
N GLN A 11 -34.45 -61.43 -33.51
CA GLN A 11 -33.16 -61.49 -32.80
C GLN A 11 -32.40 -60.16 -32.89
N GLU A 12 -32.38 -59.52 -34.06
CA GLU A 12 -31.76 -58.20 -34.25
C GLU A 12 -32.46 -57.12 -33.41
N ARG A 13 -33.80 -57.12 -33.38
CA ARG A 13 -34.56 -56.20 -32.51
C ARG A 13 -34.27 -56.44 -31.03
N ALA A 14 -34.19 -57.69 -30.60
CA ALA A 14 -33.85 -58.03 -29.22
C ALA A 14 -32.39 -57.64 -28.87
N ALA A 15 -31.45 -57.79 -29.80
CA ALA A 15 -30.07 -57.34 -29.63
C ALA A 15 -29.99 -55.82 -29.52
N ALA A 16 -30.67 -55.08 -30.41
CA ALA A 16 -30.74 -53.62 -30.39
C ALA A 16 -31.35 -53.10 -29.07
N GLN A 17 -32.40 -53.75 -28.56
CA GLN A 17 -32.99 -53.39 -27.26
C GLN A 17 -32.03 -53.62 -26.09
N ARG A 18 -31.24 -54.70 -26.11
CA ARG A 18 -30.22 -54.96 -25.08
C ARG A 18 -29.10 -53.93 -25.13
N GLU A 19 -28.67 -53.53 -26.32
CA GLU A 19 -27.68 -52.47 -26.49
C GLU A 19 -28.19 -51.11 -26.01
N GLU A 20 -29.45 -50.76 -26.29
CA GLU A 20 -30.05 -49.53 -25.75
C GLU A 20 -30.11 -49.54 -24.22
N VAL A 21 -30.50 -50.66 -23.61
CA VAL A 21 -30.53 -50.79 -22.15
C VAL A 21 -29.11 -50.70 -21.58
N ALA A 22 -28.13 -51.36 -22.19
CA ALA A 22 -26.72 -51.27 -21.78
C ALA A 22 -26.18 -49.84 -21.89
N ARG A 23 -26.51 -49.11 -22.97
CA ARG A 23 -26.14 -47.69 -23.13
C ARG A 23 -26.77 -46.82 -22.04
N LYS A 24 -28.05 -47.01 -21.73
CA LYS A 24 -28.73 -46.27 -20.65
C LYS A 24 -28.13 -46.55 -19.27
N ILE A 25 -27.72 -47.79 -19.01
CA ILE A 25 -27.03 -48.14 -17.76
C ILE A 25 -25.67 -47.45 -17.70
N ALA A 26 -24.85 -47.56 -18.74
CA ALA A 26 -23.54 -46.91 -18.80
C ALA A 26 -23.62 -45.37 -18.68
N GLU A 27 -24.60 -44.74 -19.33
CA GLU A 27 -24.86 -43.30 -19.19
C GLU A 27 -25.27 -42.93 -17.76
N SER A 28 -26.05 -43.77 -17.09
CA SER A 28 -26.49 -43.53 -15.72
C SER A 28 -25.35 -43.67 -14.71
N GLU A 29 -24.43 -44.61 -14.96
CA GLU A 29 -23.21 -44.82 -14.17
C GLU A 29 -22.23 -43.65 -14.38
N ALA A 30 -22.01 -43.22 -15.62
CA ALA A 30 -21.16 -42.07 -15.92
C ALA A 30 -21.67 -40.79 -15.23
N LYS A 31 -23.00 -40.55 -15.25
CA LYS A 31 -23.62 -39.41 -14.55
C LYS A 31 -23.46 -39.51 -13.03
N ARG A 32 -23.53 -40.72 -12.46
CA ARG A 32 -23.33 -40.95 -11.03
C ARG A 32 -21.89 -40.68 -10.62
N ASP A 33 -20.92 -41.13 -11.41
CA ASP A 33 -19.50 -40.92 -11.16
C ASP A 33 -19.11 -39.44 -11.29
N GLU A 34 -19.66 -38.75 -12.30
CA GLU A 34 -19.48 -37.30 -12.47
C GLU A 34 -20.06 -36.54 -11.27
N ALA A 35 -21.29 -36.86 -10.84
CA ALA A 35 -21.90 -36.25 -9.66
C ALA A 35 -21.09 -36.50 -8.38
N GLN A 36 -20.49 -37.69 -8.22
CA GLN A 36 -19.61 -38.00 -7.11
C GLN A 36 -18.32 -37.17 -7.13
N ARG A 37 -17.70 -37.01 -8.31
CA ARG A 37 -16.50 -36.16 -8.48
C ARG A 37 -16.80 -34.70 -8.16
N GLU A 38 -17.94 -34.18 -8.61
CA GLU A 38 -18.36 -32.82 -8.26
C GLU A 38 -18.62 -32.66 -6.76
N ALA A 39 -19.25 -33.64 -6.12
CA ALA A 39 -19.48 -33.63 -4.69
C ALA A 39 -18.15 -33.63 -3.92
N GLN A 40 -17.17 -34.43 -4.34
CA GLN A 40 -15.83 -34.44 -3.78
C GLN A 40 -15.12 -33.10 -3.96
N ARG A 41 -15.18 -32.50 -5.17
CA ARG A 41 -14.61 -31.16 -5.42
C ARG A 41 -15.22 -30.11 -4.49
N LYS A 42 -16.54 -30.09 -4.34
CA LYS A 42 -17.24 -29.18 -3.41
C LYS A 42 -16.84 -29.44 -1.95
N GLN A 43 -16.63 -30.69 -1.56
CA GLN A 43 -16.13 -31.04 -0.22
C GLN A 43 -14.70 -30.55 0.01
N GLU A 44 -13.82 -30.74 -0.98
CA GLU A 44 -12.44 -30.24 -0.93
C GLU A 44 -12.39 -28.71 -0.86
N GLU A 45 -13.22 -28.01 -1.65
CA GLU A 45 -13.34 -26.55 -1.59
C GLU A 45 -13.79 -26.07 -0.21
N ARG A 46 -14.82 -26.71 0.37
CA ARG A 46 -15.26 -26.42 1.73
C ARG A 46 -14.16 -26.71 2.76
N ALA A 47 -13.43 -27.81 2.62
CA ALA A 47 -12.33 -28.16 3.50
C ALA A 47 -11.18 -27.15 3.39
N ARG A 48 -10.83 -26.70 2.18
CA ARG A 48 -9.83 -25.65 1.93
C ARG A 48 -10.25 -24.33 2.55
N TRP A 49 -11.52 -23.96 2.42
CA TRP A 49 -12.07 -22.75 3.04
C TRP A 49 -11.98 -22.82 4.57
N LEU A 50 -12.42 -23.91 5.18
CA LEU A 50 -12.32 -24.14 6.63
C LEU A 50 -10.87 -24.16 7.12
N ALA A 51 -9.95 -24.73 6.35
CA ALA A 51 -8.52 -24.73 6.69
C ALA A 51 -7.94 -23.31 6.69
N LYS A 52 -8.31 -22.49 5.70
CA LYS A 52 -7.91 -21.08 5.63
C LYS A 52 -8.50 -20.27 6.79
N GLU A 53 -9.73 -20.55 7.18
CA GLU A 53 -10.38 -19.91 8.33
C GLU A 53 -9.68 -20.29 9.65
N ARG A 54 -9.34 -21.57 9.84
CA ARG A 54 -8.55 -22.02 10.99
C ARG A 54 -7.18 -21.35 11.03
N GLN A 55 -6.52 -21.20 9.88
CA GLN A 55 -5.24 -20.49 9.81
C GLN A 55 -5.38 -19.02 10.22
N ARG A 56 -6.41 -18.32 9.71
CA ARG A 56 -6.70 -16.94 10.14
C ARG A 56 -6.96 -16.83 11.63
N ALA A 57 -7.71 -17.78 12.21
CA ALA A 57 -7.96 -17.82 13.65
C ALA A 57 -6.66 -18.02 14.45
N GLN A 58 -5.76 -18.91 14.00
CA GLN A 58 -4.45 -19.11 14.64
C GLN A 58 -3.55 -17.88 14.53
N GLU A 59 -3.54 -17.21 13.37
CA GLU A 59 -2.79 -15.98 13.16
C GLU A 59 -3.33 -14.85 14.05
N ALA A 60 -4.66 -14.72 14.16
CA ALA A 60 -5.30 -13.77 15.07
C ALA A 60 -4.96 -14.05 16.54
N GLN A 61 -4.95 -15.32 16.96
CA GLN A 61 -4.49 -15.70 18.31
C GLN A 61 -3.03 -15.33 18.55
N ARG A 62 -2.14 -15.59 17.58
CA ARG A 62 -0.72 -15.21 17.67
C ARG A 62 -0.54 -13.70 17.72
N ALA A 63 -1.32 -12.94 16.95
CA ALA A 63 -1.32 -11.48 17.00
C ALA A 63 -1.78 -10.98 18.38
N ALA A 64 -2.88 -11.51 18.91
CA ALA A 64 -3.39 -11.15 20.23
C ALA A 64 -2.37 -11.42 21.36
N VAL A 65 -1.65 -12.55 21.31
CA VAL A 65 -0.57 -12.84 22.28
C VAL A 65 0.58 -11.84 22.17
N ARG A 66 0.97 -11.46 20.95
CA ARG A 66 2.01 -10.44 20.73
C ARG A 66 1.59 -9.08 21.26
N ASP A 67 0.35 -8.68 20.99
CA ASP A 67 -0.19 -7.40 21.43
C ASP A 67 -0.33 -7.34 22.95
N ALA A 68 -0.78 -8.44 23.58
CA ALA A 68 -0.83 -8.58 25.03
C ALA A 68 0.57 -8.44 25.66
N ALA A 69 1.59 -9.11 25.09
CA ALA A 69 2.97 -8.99 25.57
C ALA A 69 3.53 -7.57 25.39
N LEU A 70 3.16 -6.88 24.32
CA LEU A 70 3.57 -5.49 24.07
C LEU A 70 2.88 -4.54 25.05
N ALA A 71 1.59 -4.76 25.35
CA ALA A 71 0.84 -4.03 26.36
C ALA A 71 1.45 -4.24 27.75
N GLU A 72 1.81 -5.48 28.12
CA GLU A 72 2.47 -5.79 29.39
C GLU A 72 3.83 -5.07 29.51
N ARG A 73 4.64 -5.08 28.44
CA ARG A 73 5.91 -4.32 28.40
C ARG A 73 5.71 -2.83 28.59
N ARG A 74 4.67 -2.24 27.96
CA ARG A 74 4.32 -0.82 28.13
C ARG A 74 3.86 -0.53 29.55
N ALA A 75 3.01 -1.37 30.13
CA ALA A 75 2.55 -1.24 31.51
C ALA A 75 3.71 -1.36 32.51
N ALA A 76 4.62 -2.31 32.31
CA ALA A 76 5.81 -2.47 33.14
C ALA A 76 6.76 -1.26 33.03
N ALA A 77 6.92 -0.69 31.83
CA ALA A 77 7.67 0.55 31.64
C ALA A 77 7.00 1.74 32.36
N ALA A 78 5.68 1.89 32.24
CA ALA A 78 4.92 2.92 32.95
C ALA A 78 5.07 2.78 34.47
N ALA A 79 4.91 1.58 35.01
CA ALA A 79 5.09 1.30 36.44
C ALA A 79 6.52 1.60 36.92
N ARG A 80 7.54 1.35 36.09
CA ARG A 80 8.93 1.74 36.40
C ARG A 80 9.10 3.26 36.44
N THR A 81 8.49 3.98 35.48
CA THR A 81 8.55 5.45 35.48
C THR A 81 7.81 6.06 36.66
N GLU A 82 6.67 5.50 37.04
CA GLU A 82 5.90 5.94 38.20
C GLU A 82 6.66 5.68 39.51
N LYS A 83 7.24 4.49 39.68
CA LYS A 83 8.12 4.19 40.82
C LYS A 83 9.31 5.15 40.90
N ALA A 84 9.96 5.45 39.77
CA ALA A 84 11.06 6.40 39.72
C ALA A 84 10.60 7.84 40.07
N ALA A 85 9.39 8.25 39.64
CA ALA A 85 8.82 9.54 40.00
C ALA A 85 8.51 9.63 41.50
N ILE A 86 7.97 8.55 42.10
CA ILE A 86 7.71 8.46 43.54
C ILE A 86 9.02 8.48 44.34
N GLU A 87 10.06 7.75 43.92
CA GLU A 87 11.39 7.79 44.57
C GLU A 87 12.00 9.20 44.52
N LYS A 88 11.86 9.89 43.39
CA LYS A 88 12.31 11.29 43.23
C LYS A 88 11.53 12.24 44.14
N ALA A 89 10.21 12.09 44.24
CA ALA A 89 9.38 12.88 45.15
C ALA A 89 9.71 12.64 46.63
N LYS A 90 10.16 11.42 46.98
CA LYS A 90 10.64 11.06 48.33
C LYS A 90 12.07 11.54 48.63
N GLY A 91 12.69 12.32 47.73
CA GLY A 91 14.02 12.89 47.94
C GLY A 91 15.18 11.89 47.82
N LYS A 92 14.91 10.64 47.41
CA LYS A 92 15.95 9.64 47.12
C LYS A 92 16.47 9.84 45.69
N GLU A 93 17.17 10.95 45.44
CA GLU A 93 17.91 11.11 44.19
C GLU A 93 19.05 10.07 44.16
N ARG A 94 18.94 9.06 43.29
CA ARG A 94 20.04 8.13 43.05
C ARG A 94 21.23 8.94 42.51
N ALA A 95 22.35 8.93 43.25
CA ALA A 95 23.59 9.57 42.81
C ALA A 95 23.96 9.05 41.41
N LYS A 96 23.99 9.95 40.42
CA LYS A 96 24.38 9.60 39.05
C LYS A 96 25.81 9.06 39.08
N PRO A 97 26.10 7.94 38.38
CA PRO A 97 27.43 7.37 38.42
C PRO A 97 28.46 8.38 37.89
N PRO A 98 29.66 8.43 38.47
CA PRO A 98 30.66 9.46 38.17
C PRO A 98 31.08 9.48 36.69
N ALA A 99 31.00 8.35 35.99
CA ALA A 99 31.26 8.26 34.56
C ALA A 99 30.27 9.08 33.71
N LEU A 100 28.98 9.08 34.06
CA LEU A 100 27.97 9.88 33.34
C LEU A 100 28.14 11.38 33.61
N GLN A 101 28.60 11.76 34.80
CA GLN A 101 28.91 13.15 35.11
C GLN A 101 30.11 13.65 34.31
N LYS A 102 31.20 12.87 34.25
CA LYS A 102 32.37 13.18 33.42
C LYS A 102 32.02 13.29 31.93
N ALA A 103 31.23 12.37 31.41
CA ALA A 103 30.78 12.42 30.01
C ALA A 103 29.92 13.67 29.71
N LYS A 104 29.06 14.07 30.65
CA LYS A 104 28.22 15.25 30.50
C LYS A 104 29.02 16.56 30.59
N ALA A 105 30.02 16.62 31.47
CA ALA A 105 30.97 17.73 31.55
C ALA A 105 31.75 17.87 30.23
N HIS A 106 32.31 16.76 29.73
CA HIS A 106 33.02 16.75 28.45
C HIS A 106 32.12 17.10 27.25
N ALA A 107 30.85 16.68 27.26
CA ALA A 107 29.88 17.08 26.24
C ALA A 107 29.50 18.58 26.33
N ALA A 108 29.39 19.12 27.54
CA ALA A 108 29.14 20.54 27.77
C ALA A 108 30.34 21.39 27.33
N GLU A 109 31.57 20.96 27.62
CA GLU A 109 32.80 21.59 27.14
C GLU A 109 32.88 21.59 25.61
N LYS A 110 32.59 20.45 24.96
CA LYS A 110 32.52 20.40 23.50
C LYS A 110 31.44 21.33 22.95
N ARG A 111 30.27 21.40 23.58
CA ARG A 111 29.21 22.31 23.13
C ARG A 111 29.58 23.78 23.32
N ALA A 112 30.26 24.13 24.39
CA ALA A 112 30.77 25.49 24.65
C ALA A 112 31.89 25.88 23.67
N GLN A 113 32.72 24.94 23.23
CA GLN A 113 33.75 25.17 22.22
C GLN A 113 33.17 25.33 20.80
N LEU A 114 31.94 24.86 20.56
CA LEU A 114 31.25 24.92 19.26
C LEU A 114 30.31 26.12 19.09
N THR A 115 30.13 26.98 20.11
CA THR A 115 29.33 28.21 19.96
C THR A 115 30.11 29.30 19.23
N LYS A 116 30.18 29.21 17.90
CA LYS A 116 30.15 30.42 17.06
C LYS A 116 28.68 30.85 16.92
N PRO A 117 28.32 32.14 17.01
CA PRO A 117 26.94 32.59 16.93
C PRO A 117 26.47 32.56 15.47
N SER A 118 26.05 31.39 14.98
CA SER A 118 25.56 31.28 13.60
C SER A 118 24.39 30.33 13.39
N ASP A 119 23.48 30.20 14.36
CA ASP A 119 22.21 29.50 14.15
C ASP A 119 21.08 30.27 14.85
N ALA A 120 20.80 31.48 14.35
CA ALA A 120 19.45 32.01 14.48
C ALA A 120 18.55 31.18 13.56
N VAL A 121 17.51 30.57 14.12
CA VAL A 121 16.53 29.77 13.39
C VAL A 121 15.97 30.58 12.21
N LEU A 122 16.30 30.17 10.98
CA LEU A 122 15.80 30.79 9.74
C LEU A 122 14.27 30.86 9.77
N THR A 123 13.72 32.03 9.49
CA THR A 123 12.26 32.21 9.38
C THR A 123 11.71 31.38 8.22
N ARG A 124 10.39 31.13 8.19
CA ARG A 124 9.74 30.37 7.09
C ARG A 124 10.03 31.01 5.72
N GLU A 125 10.09 32.33 5.68
CA GLU A 125 10.39 33.11 4.47
C GLU A 125 11.87 32.98 4.05
N GLU A 126 12.80 33.06 4.99
CA GLU A 126 14.22 32.85 4.72
C GLU A 126 14.51 31.42 4.25
N LYS A 127 13.77 30.42 4.74
CA LYS A 127 13.86 29.04 4.22
C LYS A 127 13.36 28.93 2.78
N ARG A 128 12.30 29.65 2.41
CA ARG A 128 11.78 29.70 1.03
C ARG A 128 12.79 30.35 0.10
N GLN A 129 13.36 31.48 0.49
CA GLN A 129 14.41 32.16 -0.27
C GLN A 129 15.68 31.32 -0.41
N ARG A 130 16.06 30.56 0.63
CA ARG A 130 17.20 29.64 0.56
C ARG A 130 16.97 28.49 -0.44
N ARG A 131 15.73 28.01 -0.60
CA ARG A 131 15.38 27.02 -1.61
C ARG A 131 15.49 27.62 -3.02
N MET A 132 14.86 28.78 -3.26
CA MET A 132 14.99 29.46 -4.56
C MET A 132 16.44 29.78 -4.92
N ALA A 133 17.24 30.27 -3.96
CA ALA A 133 18.65 30.57 -4.19
C ALA A 133 19.46 29.30 -4.54
N LYS A 134 19.14 28.17 -3.91
CA LYS A 134 19.75 26.88 -4.22
C LYS A 134 19.38 26.39 -5.62
N ASP A 135 18.13 26.53 -6.02
CA ASP A 135 17.64 26.11 -7.33
C ASP A 135 18.23 26.97 -8.46
N LEU A 136 18.52 28.24 -8.17
CA LEU A 136 19.19 29.17 -9.08
C LEU A 136 20.73 29.11 -9.01
N GLY A 137 21.31 28.26 -8.16
CA GLY A 137 22.77 28.17 -7.97
C GLY A 137 23.41 29.40 -7.31
N ILE A 138 22.62 30.30 -6.71
CA ILE A 138 23.07 31.53 -6.09
C ILE A 138 23.24 31.31 -4.57
N ALA A 139 24.33 31.80 -3.99
CA ALA A 139 24.53 31.70 -2.54
C ALA A 139 23.48 32.54 -1.78
N PHE A 140 22.67 31.88 -0.93
CA PHE A 140 21.69 32.55 -0.08
C PHE A 140 22.39 33.48 0.92
N ARG A 141 22.36 34.79 0.66
CA ARG A 141 22.71 35.81 1.64
C ARG A 141 21.43 36.31 2.30
N ARG A 142 21.35 36.14 3.62
CA ARG A 142 20.32 36.76 4.45
C ARG A 142 20.40 38.28 4.23
N GLY A 143 19.35 38.86 3.65
CA GLY A 143 19.38 40.23 3.12
C GLY A 143 19.79 41.25 4.18
N ALA A 144 20.98 41.82 4.02
CA ALA A 144 21.25 43.17 4.50
C ALA A 144 20.62 44.12 3.47
N ALA A 145 19.69 44.95 3.92
CA ALA A 145 19.01 45.91 3.09
C ALA A 145 20.00 46.84 2.37
N ARG A 146 19.62 47.21 1.16
CA ARG A 146 20.37 48.01 0.19
C ARG A 146 20.73 49.39 0.76
N SER A 147 21.99 49.77 0.65
CA SER A 147 22.45 51.16 0.58
C SER A 147 23.16 51.36 -0.76
N SER A 148 22.53 52.18 -1.62
CA SER A 148 23.09 53.07 -2.65
C SER A 148 24.23 52.61 -3.59
N ALA A 149 23.89 52.60 -4.88
CA ALA A 149 24.54 53.25 -6.03
C ALA A 149 26.04 53.65 -5.97
N GLY A 150 26.75 53.39 -7.08
CA GLY A 150 27.87 54.21 -7.56
C GLY A 150 29.10 53.43 -8.02
N ASP A 151 29.51 53.68 -9.27
CA ASP A 151 30.72 53.24 -9.97
C ASP A 151 32.03 53.23 -9.16
N ALA A 152 32.89 52.23 -9.43
CA ALA A 152 34.26 52.41 -9.93
C ALA A 152 35.12 51.14 -9.74
N VAL A 153 35.70 50.68 -10.85
CA VAL A 153 36.94 49.86 -10.98
C VAL A 153 38.06 50.55 -10.18
N PRO A 154 39.02 49.87 -9.47
CA PRO A 154 40.02 49.07 -10.17
C PRO A 154 40.78 47.94 -9.43
N LYS A 155 41.55 47.18 -10.23
CA LYS A 155 42.91 46.66 -9.94
C LYS A 155 43.03 45.29 -9.22
N ALA A 156 43.39 44.27 -10.01
CA ALA A 156 44.25 43.16 -9.58
C ALA A 156 45.67 43.71 -9.27
N PRO A 157 46.59 43.04 -8.51
CA PRO A 157 46.75 41.58 -8.44
C PRO A 157 47.21 41.00 -7.07
N ALA A 158 47.49 39.69 -7.10
CA ALA A 158 48.40 38.92 -6.22
C ALA A 158 47.74 37.92 -5.25
N ALA A 159 47.99 36.64 -5.53
CA ALA A 159 47.94 35.52 -4.59
C ALA A 159 49.08 35.67 -3.55
N PRO A 160 49.08 34.91 -2.42
CA PRO A 160 49.41 33.48 -2.49
C PRO A 160 48.67 32.54 -1.51
N ALA A 161 48.55 31.30 -1.97
CA ALA A 161 48.74 30.03 -1.26
C ALA A 161 48.30 29.87 0.22
N SER A 162 47.43 28.91 0.48
CA SER A 162 47.83 27.68 1.20
C SER A 162 46.70 26.64 1.16
N ALA A 163 47.04 25.47 0.63
CA ALA A 163 46.23 24.27 0.73
C ALA A 163 46.23 23.74 2.18
N PRO A 164 45.21 22.96 2.58
CA PRO A 164 45.42 21.87 3.50
C PRO A 164 45.24 20.51 2.80
N ALA A 165 46.22 19.66 3.09
CA ALA A 165 46.45 18.29 2.69
C ALA A 165 45.26 17.31 2.87
N PRO A 166 45.30 16.15 2.19
CA PRO A 166 44.22 15.15 2.20
C PRO A 166 44.08 14.49 3.58
N ALA A 167 42.85 14.48 4.09
CA ALA A 167 42.52 13.72 5.29
C ALA A 167 42.58 12.22 5.00
N ALA A 168 43.61 11.60 5.57
CA ALA A 168 43.69 10.25 6.10
C ALA A 168 42.56 9.28 5.70
N ALA A 169 42.89 8.42 4.73
CA ALA A 169 42.35 7.07 4.66
C ALA A 169 42.63 6.33 5.99
N GLY A 170 41.61 5.73 6.58
CA GLY A 170 41.79 4.92 7.79
C GLY A 170 40.59 4.78 8.73
N ALA A 171 39.35 4.92 8.26
CA ALA A 171 38.19 4.49 9.03
C ALA A 171 37.79 3.09 8.56
N ALA A 172 38.22 2.06 9.32
CA ALA A 172 37.76 0.69 9.14
C ALA A 172 36.23 0.68 9.05
N ALA A 173 35.71 0.13 7.95
CA ALA A 173 34.29 0.06 7.66
C ALA A 173 33.54 -0.56 8.84
N ARG A 174 32.68 0.23 9.49
CA ARG A 174 31.77 -0.29 10.51
C ARG A 174 30.92 -1.37 9.87
N ARG A 175 30.84 -2.55 10.50
CA ARG A 175 29.96 -3.64 10.03
C ARG A 175 28.54 -3.10 10.01
N LYS A 176 27.96 -3.03 8.81
CA LYS A 176 26.59 -2.55 8.60
C LYS A 176 25.64 -3.44 9.38
N THR A 177 24.74 -2.83 10.14
CA THR A 177 23.69 -3.55 10.86
C THR A 177 22.67 -4.13 9.86
N ALA A 178 21.93 -5.18 10.25
CA ALA A 178 20.93 -5.81 9.37
C ALA A 178 19.89 -4.80 8.83
N ARG A 179 19.58 -3.76 9.62
CA ARG A 179 18.69 -2.66 9.21
C ARG A 179 19.30 -1.76 8.13
N GLU A 180 20.61 -1.48 8.22
CA GLU A 180 21.32 -0.68 7.21
C GLU A 180 21.43 -1.44 5.88
N LEU A 181 21.65 -2.76 5.94
CA LEU A 181 21.65 -3.61 4.75
C LEU A 181 20.27 -3.62 4.07
N PHE A 182 19.19 -3.67 4.84
CA PHE A 182 17.83 -3.60 4.31
C PHE A 182 17.54 -2.25 3.63
N LEU A 183 17.89 -1.14 4.29
CA LEU A 183 17.71 0.21 3.73
C LEU A 183 18.53 0.43 2.46
N GLU A 184 19.75 -0.10 2.40
CA GLU A 184 20.62 0.00 1.23
C GLU A 184 20.09 -0.84 0.07
N GLN A 185 19.54 -2.02 0.34
CA GLN A 185 18.93 -2.88 -0.68
C GLN A 185 17.66 -2.25 -1.25
N GLU A 186 16.83 -1.64 -0.41
CA GLU A 186 15.62 -0.93 -0.87
C GLU A 186 15.99 0.31 -1.70
N ALA A 187 16.98 1.09 -1.26
CA ALA A 187 17.47 2.26 -2.00
C ALA A 187 18.07 1.87 -3.37
N ARG A 188 18.74 0.72 -3.46
CA ARG A 188 19.26 0.17 -4.71
C ARG A 188 18.13 -0.23 -5.66
N ARG A 189 17.13 -0.97 -5.18
CA ARG A 189 15.95 -1.37 -5.98
C ARG A 189 15.22 -0.16 -6.54
N LYS A 190 15.11 0.93 -5.76
CA LYS A 190 14.47 2.17 -6.19
C LYS A 190 15.27 2.90 -7.28
N ARG A 191 16.61 2.85 -7.24
CA ARG A 191 17.47 3.44 -8.29
C ARG A 191 17.44 2.65 -9.60
N GLU A 192 17.46 1.32 -9.51
CA GLU A 192 17.38 0.45 -10.70
C GLU A 192 16.02 0.63 -11.41
N ALA A 193 14.92 0.74 -10.66
CA ALA A 193 13.61 1.06 -11.23
C ALA A 193 13.56 2.44 -11.92
N ALA A 194 14.23 3.44 -11.34
CA ALA A 194 14.29 4.78 -11.93
C ALA A 194 15.18 4.84 -13.18
N GLN A 195 16.22 4.01 -13.27
CA GLN A 195 17.08 3.92 -14.46
C GLN A 195 16.39 3.20 -15.62
N HIS A 196 15.58 2.18 -15.35
CA HIS A 196 14.76 1.54 -16.39
C HIS A 196 13.63 2.44 -16.91
N ALA A 197 13.16 3.39 -16.11
CA ALA A 197 12.15 4.36 -16.53
C ALA A 197 12.69 5.50 -17.40
N SER A 198 14.01 5.70 -17.51
CA SER A 198 14.61 6.79 -18.28
C SER A 198 15.40 6.34 -19.52
N SER A 199 15.32 5.05 -19.89
CA SER A 199 16.07 4.49 -21.02
C SER A 199 15.16 4.01 -22.17
N ASP A 200 13.86 4.31 -22.11
CA ASP A 200 12.85 3.94 -23.11
C ASP A 200 12.27 5.19 -23.81
N GLU A 201 13.09 6.22 -23.97
CA GLU A 201 12.81 7.36 -24.86
C GLU A 201 14.12 7.82 -25.49
N SER A 202 14.43 7.30 -26.68
CA SER A 202 15.24 7.94 -27.74
C SER A 202 15.55 6.92 -28.84
N ASP A 203 14.66 6.79 -29.82
CA ASP A 203 15.08 6.75 -31.24
C ASP A 203 13.87 7.14 -32.11
N GLU A 204 13.92 8.37 -32.61
CA GLU A 204 13.03 8.98 -33.60
C GLU A 204 13.56 8.70 -35.02
N ASP A 205 12.63 8.76 -35.99
CA ASP A 205 12.75 9.01 -37.45
C ASP A 205 12.16 7.88 -38.29
N LEU A 206 11.39 8.08 -39.36
CA LEU A 206 10.61 9.18 -39.98
C LEU A 206 9.90 8.48 -41.18
N ASP A 207 8.83 9.06 -41.73
CA ASP A 207 8.27 8.92 -43.10
C ASP A 207 6.72 8.87 -43.04
N GLU A 208 6.03 10.00 -43.23
CA GLU A 208 5.63 10.59 -44.52
C GLU A 208 4.45 9.84 -45.18
N TYR A 209 3.21 10.27 -44.88
CA TYR A 209 2.01 10.17 -45.73
C TYR A 209 1.02 11.25 -45.25
N GLU A 210 1.00 12.41 -45.91
CA GLU A 210 0.02 12.83 -46.93
C GLU A 210 -1.40 13.06 -46.36
N ASP A 211 -1.76 14.35 -46.30
CA ASP A 211 -3.08 14.88 -45.98
C ASP A 211 -4.11 14.45 -47.04
N GLU A 212 -5.18 13.79 -46.62
CA GLU A 212 -6.47 13.82 -47.31
C GLU A 212 -7.60 14.04 -46.31
N ASP A 213 -8.24 15.20 -46.43
CA ASP A 213 -9.47 15.59 -45.76
C ASP A 213 -10.59 14.59 -46.11
N GLU A 214 -10.92 13.67 -45.18
CA GLU A 214 -12.15 12.88 -45.27
C GLU A 214 -12.93 12.91 -43.94
N GLU A 215 -14.16 13.37 -44.09
CA GLU A 215 -15.22 13.56 -43.09
C GLU A 215 -15.30 12.46 -42.02
N ASP A 216 -15.36 12.91 -40.76
CA ASP A 216 -15.73 12.22 -39.51
C ASP A 216 -16.92 11.24 -39.65
N THR A 217 -16.73 10.09 -40.30
CA THR A 217 -17.81 9.10 -40.53
C THR A 217 -17.59 7.79 -39.76
N HIS A 218 -16.40 7.60 -39.18
CA HIS A 218 -16.14 6.47 -38.29
C HIS A 218 -15.66 6.98 -36.93
N PRO A 219 -16.29 6.54 -35.81
CA PRO A 219 -15.70 6.80 -34.52
C PRO A 219 -14.29 6.22 -34.53
N SER A 220 -13.29 7.04 -34.23
CA SER A 220 -11.92 6.57 -34.10
C SER A 220 -11.93 5.27 -33.31
N LEU A 221 -11.20 4.25 -33.76
CA LEU A 221 -11.09 2.95 -33.07
C LEU A 221 -10.83 3.14 -31.56
N ARG A 222 -10.12 4.22 -31.22
CA ARG A 222 -9.90 4.67 -29.85
C ARG A 222 -11.22 4.98 -29.12
N ASP A 223 -12.10 5.79 -29.68
CA ASP A 223 -13.40 6.11 -29.10
C ASP A 223 -14.32 4.87 -29.00
N GLU A 224 -14.21 3.94 -29.93
CA GLU A 224 -14.91 2.65 -29.83
C GLU A 224 -14.41 1.82 -28.64
N ILE A 225 -13.09 1.74 -28.43
CA ILE A 225 -12.50 1.10 -27.24
C ILE A 225 -13.04 1.75 -25.95
N TRP A 226 -13.16 3.08 -25.90
CA TRP A 226 -13.73 3.77 -24.73
C TRP A 226 -15.22 3.43 -24.53
N ARG A 227 -16.00 3.33 -25.61
CA ARG A 227 -17.41 2.92 -25.55
C ARG A 227 -17.60 1.49 -25.07
N LEU A 228 -16.69 0.56 -25.40
CA LEU A 228 -16.75 -0.82 -24.88
C LEU A 228 -16.73 -0.85 -23.34
N PHE A 229 -16.04 0.10 -22.70
CA PHE A 229 -16.01 0.24 -21.25
C PHE A 229 -17.10 1.19 -20.70
N GLY A 230 -18.05 1.64 -21.55
CA GLY A 230 -19.12 2.55 -21.18
C GLY A 230 -18.63 3.97 -20.86
N LYS A 231 -17.45 4.36 -21.36
CA LYS A 231 -16.83 5.65 -21.07
C LYS A 231 -16.79 6.53 -22.33
N GLN A 232 -16.89 7.84 -22.16
CA GLN A 232 -16.76 8.80 -23.26
C GLN A 232 -15.44 9.55 -23.13
N ARG A 233 -14.53 9.36 -24.09
CA ARG A 233 -13.19 9.96 -24.07
C ARG A 233 -13.20 11.47 -23.84
N GLN A 234 -14.10 12.18 -24.51
CA GLN A 234 -14.22 13.64 -24.44
C GLN A 234 -14.48 14.14 -23.00
N GLN A 235 -15.25 13.38 -22.20
CA GLN A 235 -15.54 13.76 -20.81
C GLN A 235 -14.32 13.65 -19.89
N TYR A 236 -13.36 12.77 -20.20
CA TYR A 236 -12.15 12.61 -19.42
C TYR A 236 -11.06 13.58 -19.86
N MET A 237 -11.03 13.97 -21.14
CA MET A 237 -10.04 14.92 -21.66
C MET A 237 -10.41 16.38 -21.37
N ALA A 238 -11.71 16.70 -21.31
CA ALA A 238 -12.19 18.04 -20.97
C ALA A 238 -12.25 18.31 -19.47
N ARG A 239 -11.96 17.31 -18.63
CA ARG A 239 -11.95 17.46 -17.18
C ARG A 239 -10.58 17.97 -16.77
N ASP A 240 -10.52 19.16 -16.17
CA ASP A 240 -9.36 19.59 -15.41
C ASP A 240 -9.21 18.63 -14.23
N VAL A 241 -8.32 17.66 -14.39
CA VAL A 241 -7.98 16.69 -13.34
C VAL A 241 -7.08 17.44 -12.36
N GLU A 242 -7.68 18.13 -11.41
CA GLU A 242 -7.01 18.55 -10.18
C GLU A 242 -6.71 17.27 -9.38
N SER A 243 -5.57 16.68 -9.73
CA SER A 243 -5.08 15.35 -9.36
C SER A 243 -4.90 15.18 -7.85
N ASP A 244 -5.46 14.07 -7.37
CA ASP A 244 -4.88 13.04 -6.48
C ASP A 244 -4.45 13.37 -5.04
N ASP A 245 -4.28 14.64 -4.65
CA ASP A 245 -3.72 14.95 -3.32
C ASP A 245 -4.71 14.79 -2.14
N ASP A 246 -6.02 14.73 -2.41
CA ASP A 246 -7.09 14.57 -1.40
C ASP A 246 -7.85 13.23 -1.51
N MET A 247 -7.41 12.34 -2.39
CA MET A 247 -8.03 11.02 -2.61
C MET A 247 -7.62 9.97 -1.57
N GLU A 248 -6.72 10.31 -0.64
CA GLU A 248 -6.34 9.44 0.46
C GLU A 248 -7.20 9.69 1.71
N ALA A 249 -7.92 8.66 2.14
CA ALA A 249 -8.63 8.71 3.42
C ALA A 249 -7.64 8.61 4.59
N GLY A 250 -7.73 9.54 5.55
CA GLY A 250 -6.96 9.47 6.78
C GLY A 250 -7.40 8.27 7.64
N ALA A 251 -6.49 7.73 8.46
CA ALA A 251 -6.79 6.60 9.34
C ALA A 251 -7.96 6.87 10.31
N MET A 252 -8.15 8.13 10.71
CA MET A 252 -9.29 8.54 11.55
C MET A 252 -10.60 8.59 10.77
N ASP A 253 -10.56 8.94 9.49
CA ASP A 253 -11.75 8.99 8.63
C ASP A 253 -12.27 7.58 8.38
N VAL A 254 -11.37 6.64 8.09
CA VAL A 254 -11.68 5.21 7.96
C VAL A 254 -12.34 4.67 9.23
N LEU A 255 -11.75 4.94 10.41
CA LEU A 255 -12.32 4.46 11.69
C LEU A 255 -13.70 5.05 11.98
N ASN A 256 -13.91 6.32 11.64
CA ASN A 256 -15.20 6.98 11.82
C ASN A 256 -16.26 6.41 10.87
N GLU A 257 -15.88 6.12 9.63
CA GLU A 257 -16.75 5.50 8.64
C GLU A 257 -17.12 4.08 9.03
N GLU A 258 -16.16 3.25 9.46
CA GLU A 258 -16.41 1.90 9.98
C GLU A 258 -17.39 1.93 11.17
N ARG A 259 -17.21 2.88 12.09
CA ARG A 259 -18.13 3.03 13.23
C ARG A 259 -19.55 3.42 12.78
N ARG A 260 -19.68 4.30 11.78
CA ARG A 260 -20.98 4.66 11.22
C ARG A 260 -21.62 3.48 10.50
N ALA A 261 -20.87 2.77 9.66
CA ALA A 261 -21.32 1.59 8.94
C ALA A 261 -21.81 0.51 9.91
N ALA A 262 -21.08 0.26 11.00
CA ALA A 262 -21.49 -0.71 12.03
C ALA A 262 -22.81 -0.31 12.72
N LEU A 263 -23.04 0.98 12.97
CA LEU A 263 -24.29 1.46 13.55
C LEU A 263 -25.46 1.33 12.56
N HIS A 264 -25.22 1.62 11.28
CA HIS A 264 -26.23 1.47 10.24
C HIS A 264 -26.63 0.01 10.04
N ALA A 265 -25.65 -0.90 9.95
CA ALA A 265 -25.91 -2.34 9.82
C ALA A 265 -26.76 -2.88 10.98
N ARG A 266 -26.41 -2.54 12.23
CA ARG A 266 -27.23 -2.95 13.40
C ARG A 266 -28.66 -2.43 13.33
N ARG A 267 -28.84 -1.19 12.86
CA ARG A 267 -30.17 -0.58 12.75
C ARG A 267 -31.00 -1.22 11.63
N GLU A 268 -30.35 -1.66 10.57
CA GLU A 268 -30.99 -2.42 9.48
C GLU A 268 -31.40 -3.81 9.95
N ASP A 269 -30.49 -4.54 10.63
CA ASP A 269 -30.77 -5.84 11.22
C ASP A 269 -31.98 -5.81 12.18
N GLU A 270 -32.02 -4.81 13.09
CA GLU A 270 -33.14 -4.64 14.02
C GLU A 270 -34.46 -4.35 13.29
N ARG A 271 -34.41 -3.60 12.19
CA ARG A 271 -35.60 -3.26 11.39
C ARG A 271 -36.12 -4.51 10.67
N GLU A 272 -35.23 -5.30 10.08
CA GLU A 272 -35.59 -6.56 9.41
C GLU A 272 -36.12 -7.59 10.41
N GLU A 273 -35.50 -7.72 11.59
CA GLU A 273 -35.97 -8.64 12.62
C GLU A 273 -37.40 -8.31 13.08
N ARG A 274 -37.72 -7.02 13.27
CA ARG A 274 -39.09 -6.57 13.59
C ARG A 274 -40.07 -6.91 12.48
N ALA A 275 -39.71 -6.63 11.23
CA ALA A 275 -40.55 -6.96 10.07
C ALA A 275 -40.80 -8.48 9.96
N LEU A 276 -39.77 -9.30 10.22
CA LEU A 276 -39.91 -10.77 10.23
C LEU A 276 -40.79 -11.28 11.37
N LEU A 277 -40.70 -10.69 12.56
CA LEU A 277 -41.57 -11.05 13.69
C LEU A 277 -43.03 -10.69 13.42
N GLU A 278 -43.28 -9.51 12.83
CA GLU A 278 -44.62 -9.10 12.40
C GLU A 278 -45.17 -10.02 11.31
N ALA A 279 -44.38 -10.34 10.29
CA ALA A 279 -44.78 -11.28 9.24
C ALA A 279 -45.05 -12.69 9.80
N LYS A 280 -44.24 -13.17 10.76
CA LYS A 280 -44.49 -14.44 11.46
C LYS A 280 -45.80 -14.40 12.25
N ARG A 281 -46.08 -13.30 12.95
CA ARG A 281 -47.35 -13.12 13.69
C ARG A 281 -48.55 -13.11 12.75
N GLN A 282 -48.48 -12.39 11.64
CA GLN A 282 -49.53 -12.38 10.62
C GLN A 282 -49.76 -13.77 10.03
N LYS A 283 -48.69 -14.49 9.70
CA LYS A 283 -48.77 -15.86 9.18
C LYS A 283 -49.38 -16.85 10.17
N LEU A 284 -49.05 -16.73 11.46
CA LEU A 284 -49.65 -17.56 12.50
C LEU A 284 -51.13 -17.23 12.73
N ALA A 285 -51.50 -15.94 12.70
CA ALA A 285 -52.89 -15.52 12.78
C ALA A 285 -53.69 -16.05 11.58
N ALA A 286 -53.16 -15.95 10.36
CA ALA A 286 -53.78 -16.47 9.15
C ALA A 286 -53.86 -18.01 9.08
N ARG A 287 -53.02 -18.75 9.80
CA ARG A 287 -53.12 -20.22 9.94
C ARG A 287 -54.10 -20.66 11.03
N ARG A 288 -54.49 -19.74 11.92
CA ARG A 288 -55.37 -20.01 13.07
C ARG A 288 -56.81 -19.59 12.81
N ALA A 289 -57.03 -18.64 11.90
CA ALA A 289 -58.32 -18.37 11.26
C ALA A 289 -58.62 -19.43 10.19
#